data_AF-A0A3C0YV61-F1
#
_entry.id   AF-A0A3C0YV61-F1
#
_cell.length_a   1.000
_cell.length_b   1.000
_cell.length_c   1.000
_cell.angle_alpha   90.00
_cell.angle_beta   90.00
_cell.angle_gamma   90.00
#
_symmetry.space_group_name_H-M   'P 1'
#
loop_
_entity.id
_entity.type
_entity.pdbx_description
1 polymer ?
#
loop_
_entity_poly.entity_id
_entity_poly.type
_entity_poly.pdbx_seq_one_letter_code
_entity_poly.pdbx_strand_id
1 'polypeptide(L)'
;ERVSGIDDVSPAYRGRGTDATNPGNESFIVLGVDGATFGDVAWSRDDFAREPLAEMVEALGATIPRGGIELPRSAGFLSVTLKASTPEPEVYVSARVRDASDRYYTYRLGPLGTRDFLGNLNKPTMVELGTTLMTRPQSAEPLSLVSLGIHAVPGRERLPRGSVSIDQVATLTMRLVDGRATGDVDTAVLENFDSTGQWEILHVSPVAQSDDLHDGSDVENPGLAEFSWTSDDVRVTHGIVHGLQTPSLPVLASQSFLDSLGYASGDELLVSLSGHSVQVRLDDVVEFFPTMNPDRDN
;
A
#
# COMPACT_ATOMS: atom_id res chain seq x y z
N GLU A 1 17.87 15.52 -9.41
CA GLU A 1 19.00 16.36 -9.82
C GLU A 1 20.05 15.42 -10.43
N ARG A 2 20.52 15.67 -11.66
CA ARG A 2 21.53 14.80 -12.31
C ARG A 2 22.92 15.20 -11.81
N VAL A 3 23.66 14.25 -11.26
CA VAL A 3 25.04 14.46 -10.82
C VAL A 3 25.97 14.32 -12.03
N SER A 4 26.88 15.28 -12.22
CA SER A 4 27.82 15.27 -13.35
C SER A 4 28.69 14.00 -13.34
N GLY A 5 28.75 13.30 -14.48
CA GLY A 5 29.52 12.07 -14.64
C GLY A 5 28.79 10.79 -14.21
N ILE A 6 27.50 10.88 -13.87
CA ILE A 6 26.63 9.72 -13.67
C ILE A 6 25.70 9.61 -14.88
N ASP A 7 25.84 8.52 -15.62
CA ASP A 7 25.03 8.25 -16.81
C ASP A 7 23.62 7.80 -16.40
N ASP A 8 23.52 6.82 -15.50
CA ASP A 8 22.24 6.24 -15.06
C ASP A 8 22.22 5.95 -13.55
N VAL A 9 21.01 5.91 -12.97
CA VAL A 9 20.76 5.61 -11.55
C VAL A 9 19.49 4.79 -11.42
N SER A 10 19.53 3.71 -10.64
CA SER A 10 18.35 2.94 -10.24
C SER A 10 18.28 2.84 -8.72
N PRO A 11 17.11 3.03 -8.09
CA PRO A 11 16.94 2.71 -6.68
C PRO A 11 16.98 1.20 -6.47
N ALA A 12 17.48 0.79 -5.31
CA ALA A 12 17.45 -0.60 -4.85
C ALA A 12 17.28 -0.65 -3.33
N TYR A 13 16.59 -1.66 -2.85
CA TYR A 13 16.42 -1.98 -1.44
C TYR A 13 17.02 -3.36 -1.17
N ARG A 14 17.75 -3.50 -0.07
CA ARG A 14 18.24 -4.80 0.40
C ARG A 14 17.89 -4.99 1.87
N GLY A 15 17.25 -6.10 2.18
CA GLY A 15 16.82 -6.42 3.54
C GLY A 15 16.84 -7.91 3.83
N ARG A 16 16.57 -8.26 5.09
CA ARG A 16 16.27 -9.64 5.49
C ARG A 16 14.77 -9.87 5.48
N GLY A 17 14.36 -10.98 4.87
CA GLY A 17 13.00 -11.50 4.89
C GLY A 17 12.89 -12.80 5.68
N THR A 18 11.69 -13.10 6.15
CA THR A 18 11.35 -14.41 6.73
C THR A 18 10.06 -14.91 6.11
N ASP A 19 9.92 -16.22 5.98
CA ASP A 19 8.68 -16.86 5.57
C ASP A 19 7.67 -16.79 6.72
N ALA A 20 6.66 -15.94 6.59
CA ALA A 20 5.61 -15.80 7.58
C ALA A 20 4.55 -16.92 7.49
N THR A 21 4.52 -17.65 6.38
CA THR A 21 3.69 -18.87 6.21
C THR A 21 4.25 -19.99 7.08
N ASN A 22 5.59 -20.13 7.10
CA ASN A 22 6.32 -21.12 7.90
C ASN A 22 7.40 -20.44 8.77
N PRO A 23 7.03 -19.82 9.90
CA PRO A 23 7.92 -18.99 10.72
C PRO A 23 9.08 -19.73 11.41
N GLY A 24 9.18 -21.06 11.23
CA GLY A 24 10.33 -21.87 11.66
C GLY A 24 11.50 -21.89 10.67
N ASN A 25 11.30 -21.35 9.47
CA ASN A 25 12.30 -21.32 8.40
C ASN A 25 13.38 -20.26 8.64
N GLU A 26 14.56 -20.47 8.06
CA GLU A 26 15.66 -19.51 8.13
C GLU A 26 15.31 -18.19 7.41
N SER A 27 15.90 -17.09 7.88
CA SER A 27 15.78 -15.80 7.20
C SER A 27 16.57 -15.79 5.90
N PHE A 28 16.05 -15.13 4.87
CA PHE A 28 16.69 -14.96 3.57
C PHE A 28 16.93 -13.48 3.24
N ILE A 29 17.72 -13.21 2.20
CA ILE A 29 17.95 -11.85 1.72
C ILE A 29 16.94 -11.54 0.63
N VAL A 30 16.31 -10.36 0.72
CA VAL A 30 15.45 -9.83 -0.32
C VAL A 30 16.10 -8.60 -0.93
N LEU A 31 16.08 -8.54 -2.26
CA LEU A 31 16.49 -7.39 -3.05
C LEU A 31 15.25 -6.86 -3.77
N GLY A 32 14.88 -5.61 -3.48
CA GLY A 32 13.90 -4.86 -4.26
C GLY A 32 14.64 -3.96 -5.25
N VAL A 33 14.20 -3.96 -6.50
CA VAL A 33 14.80 -3.16 -7.59
C VAL A 33 13.71 -2.48 -8.40
N ASP A 34 14.06 -1.40 -9.09
CA ASP A 34 13.17 -0.78 -10.07
C ASP A 34 13.23 -1.56 -11.39
N GLY A 35 12.12 -2.19 -11.76
CA GLY A 35 12.03 -2.99 -12.98
C GLY A 35 12.39 -2.23 -14.26
N ALA A 36 12.17 -0.91 -14.29
CA ALA A 36 12.38 -0.10 -15.49
C ALA A 36 13.81 0.42 -15.65
N THR A 37 14.57 0.56 -14.56
CA THR A 37 15.92 1.17 -14.59
C THR A 37 17.03 0.27 -14.09
N PHE A 38 16.71 -0.86 -13.43
CA PHE A 38 17.73 -1.73 -12.87
C PHE A 38 18.61 -2.36 -13.94
N GLY A 39 18.05 -2.73 -15.09
CA GLY A 39 18.79 -3.32 -16.20
C GLY A 39 19.89 -2.43 -16.75
N ASP A 40 19.73 -1.11 -16.68
CA ASP A 40 20.69 -0.14 -17.21
C ASP A 40 21.93 0.01 -16.32
N VAL A 41 21.81 -0.28 -15.02
CA VAL A 41 22.89 -0.11 -14.04
C VAL A 41 23.45 -1.43 -13.50
N ALA A 42 22.69 -2.52 -13.62
CA ALA A 42 23.08 -3.81 -13.09
C ALA A 42 24.11 -4.49 -14.00
N TRP A 43 25.08 -5.14 -13.38
CA TRP A 43 25.96 -6.08 -14.05
C TRP A 43 25.55 -7.50 -13.66
N SER A 44 25.19 -8.31 -14.66
CA SER A 44 24.89 -9.74 -14.48
C SER A 44 25.77 -10.56 -15.40
N ARG A 45 26.04 -11.81 -14.99
CA ARG A 45 26.66 -12.80 -15.86
C ARG A 45 25.59 -13.58 -16.61
N ASP A 46 25.93 -14.06 -17.81
CA ASP A 46 25.02 -14.81 -18.66
C ASP A 46 24.62 -16.18 -18.06
N ASP A 47 25.34 -16.68 -17.05
CA ASP A 47 25.05 -17.94 -16.36
C ASP A 47 24.24 -17.77 -15.07
N PHE A 48 23.73 -16.57 -14.77
CA PHE A 48 22.90 -16.32 -13.58
C PHE A 48 21.43 -16.68 -13.78
N ALA A 49 20.96 -16.82 -15.01
CA ALA A 49 19.60 -17.23 -15.31
C ALA A 49 19.52 -17.77 -16.73
N ARG A 50 18.38 -18.38 -17.08
CA ARG A 50 18.15 -18.88 -18.45
C ARG A 50 17.99 -17.75 -19.47
N GLU A 51 17.48 -16.62 -19.00
CA GLU A 51 17.26 -15.39 -19.77
C GLU A 51 18.10 -14.26 -19.15
N PRO A 52 18.44 -13.20 -19.90
CA PRO A 52 19.16 -12.07 -19.33
C PRO A 52 18.42 -11.49 -18.12
N LEU A 53 19.10 -11.34 -16.98
CA LEU A 53 18.48 -10.88 -15.73
C LEU A 53 17.73 -9.55 -15.89
N ALA A 54 18.28 -8.64 -16.71
CA ALA A 54 17.64 -7.36 -17.02
C ALA A 54 16.26 -7.54 -17.66
N GLU A 55 16.13 -8.45 -18.63
CA GLU A 55 14.87 -8.75 -19.31
C GLU A 55 13.86 -9.39 -18.35
N MET A 56 14.31 -10.31 -17.48
CA MET A 56 13.45 -10.93 -16.47
C MET A 56 12.92 -9.91 -15.46
N VAL A 57 13.77 -9.00 -14.98
CA VAL A 57 13.40 -7.95 -14.03
C VAL A 57 12.47 -6.91 -14.67
N GLU A 58 12.71 -6.54 -15.93
CA GLU A 58 11.83 -5.65 -16.68
C GLU A 58 10.46 -6.28 -16.90
N ALA A 59 10.41 -7.55 -17.34
CA ALA A 59 9.18 -8.30 -17.53
C ALA A 59 8.39 -8.41 -16.23
N LEU A 60 9.07 -8.75 -15.12
CA LEU A 60 8.46 -8.82 -13.79
C LEU A 60 7.87 -7.47 -13.39
N GLY A 61 8.62 -6.37 -13.55
CA GLY A 61 8.15 -5.02 -13.26
C GLY A 61 6.96 -4.58 -14.11
N ALA A 62 6.92 -4.97 -15.39
CA ALA A 62 5.83 -4.65 -16.30
C ALA A 62 4.49 -5.32 -15.91
N THR A 63 4.55 -6.44 -15.19
CA THR A 63 3.36 -7.14 -14.71
C THR A 63 2.77 -6.58 -13.43
N ILE A 64 3.48 -5.70 -12.70
CA ILE A 64 3.00 -5.12 -11.45
C ILE A 64 2.01 -3.99 -11.79
N PRO A 65 0.71 -4.16 -11.52
CA PRO A 65 -0.25 -3.13 -11.86
C PRO A 65 -0.03 -1.90 -11.00
N ARG A 66 -0.05 -0.74 -11.66
CA ARG A 66 0.04 0.55 -11.01
C ARG A 66 -1.36 0.97 -10.54
N GLY A 67 -1.88 0.26 -9.55
CA GLY A 67 -3.19 0.51 -8.96
C GLY A 67 -3.38 1.95 -8.42
N GLY A 68 -4.55 2.20 -7.88
CA GLY A 68 -4.98 3.47 -7.33
C GLY A 68 -5.91 4.28 -8.24
N ILE A 69 -6.48 5.34 -7.68
CA ILE A 69 -7.44 6.25 -8.31
C ILE A 69 -6.74 7.60 -8.50
N GLU A 70 -6.63 8.08 -9.74
CA GLU A 70 -6.02 9.39 -10.03
C GLU A 70 -6.86 10.52 -9.44
N LEU A 71 -6.22 11.39 -8.66
CA LEU A 71 -6.85 12.60 -8.14
C LEU A 71 -6.83 13.70 -9.21
N PRO A 72 -7.88 14.52 -9.30
CA PRO A 72 -7.86 15.79 -10.00
C PRO A 72 -6.59 16.60 -9.70
N ARG A 73 -6.05 17.24 -10.74
CA ARG A 73 -4.90 18.14 -10.59
C ARG A 73 -5.21 19.24 -9.58
N SER A 74 -4.21 19.60 -8.78
CA SER A 74 -4.35 20.61 -7.73
C SER A 74 -5.39 20.29 -6.64
N ALA A 75 -5.72 19.01 -6.46
CA ALA A 75 -6.45 18.52 -5.29
C ALA A 75 -5.79 19.03 -4.00
N GLY A 76 -6.55 19.79 -3.20
CA GLY A 76 -6.08 20.41 -1.96
C GLY A 76 -6.55 19.70 -0.70
N PHE A 77 -7.57 18.84 -0.81
CA PHE A 77 -8.15 18.11 0.31
C PHE A 77 -8.60 16.72 -0.14
N LEU A 78 -8.49 15.75 0.76
CA LEU A 78 -8.97 14.38 0.56
C LEU A 78 -9.84 14.00 1.75
N SER A 79 -11.03 13.47 1.49
CA SER A 79 -11.92 12.95 2.51
C SER A 79 -12.47 11.57 2.17
N VAL A 80 -12.87 10.88 3.22
CA VAL A 80 -13.66 9.66 3.19
C VAL A 80 -14.90 9.86 4.07
N THR A 81 -16.06 9.51 3.55
CA THR A 81 -17.30 9.45 4.31
C THR A 81 -17.54 8.00 4.72
N LEU A 82 -17.65 7.75 6.01
CA LEU A 82 -17.81 6.40 6.55
C LEU A 82 -18.53 6.41 7.91
N LYS A 83 -18.95 5.22 8.34
CA LYS A 83 -19.57 4.96 9.63
C LYS A 83 -18.91 3.74 10.25
N ALA A 84 -18.30 3.92 11.42
CA ALA A 84 -17.81 2.78 12.20
C ALA A 84 -18.97 2.03 12.85
N SER A 85 -18.90 0.70 12.97
CA SER A 85 -19.90 -0.08 13.72
C SER A 85 -19.82 0.18 15.22
N THR A 86 -18.61 0.38 15.73
CA THR A 86 -18.33 0.79 17.12
C THR A 86 -17.45 2.04 17.10
N PRO A 87 -17.80 3.11 17.83
CA PRO A 87 -17.02 4.34 17.83
C PRO A 87 -15.69 4.13 18.56
N GLU A 88 -14.57 4.41 17.89
CA GLU A 88 -13.22 4.17 18.42
C GLU A 88 -12.33 5.41 18.27
N PRO A 89 -12.25 6.30 19.28
CA PRO A 89 -11.49 7.55 19.18
C PRO A 89 -9.97 7.42 19.05
N GLU A 90 -9.46 6.22 19.30
CA GLU A 90 -8.03 5.88 19.27
C GLU A 90 -7.67 4.98 18.07
N VAL A 91 -8.64 4.71 17.19
CA VAL A 91 -8.43 4.05 15.90
C VAL A 91 -8.66 5.09 14.80
N TYR A 92 -7.74 5.17 13.85
CA TYR A 92 -7.67 6.21 12.85
C TYR A 92 -7.74 5.64 11.45
N VAL A 93 -8.36 6.41 10.57
CA VAL A 93 -8.37 6.19 9.12
C VAL A 93 -7.25 7.01 8.49
N SER A 94 -6.55 6.39 7.56
CA SER A 94 -5.52 7.01 6.74
C SER A 94 -5.71 6.67 5.28
N ALA A 95 -5.33 7.58 4.40
CA ALA A 95 -5.17 7.33 2.98
C ALA A 95 -3.68 7.24 2.63
N ARG A 96 -3.30 6.26 1.82
CA ARG A 96 -1.97 6.20 1.19
C ARG A 96 -2.08 6.76 -0.22
N VAL A 97 -1.30 7.80 -0.50
CA VAL A 97 -1.31 8.54 -1.77
C VAL A 97 0.05 8.42 -2.43
N ARG A 98 0.07 8.11 -3.72
CA ARG A 98 1.25 8.07 -4.57
C ARG A 98 1.34 9.34 -5.40
N ASP A 99 2.55 9.82 -5.67
CA ASP A 99 2.80 10.90 -6.62
C ASP A 99 3.36 10.40 -7.96
N ALA A 100 3.50 11.29 -8.95
CA ALA A 100 4.00 10.92 -10.27
C ALA A 100 5.45 10.40 -10.31
N SER A 101 6.20 10.55 -9.22
CA SER A 101 7.56 10.00 -9.05
C SER A 101 7.58 8.71 -8.22
N ASP A 102 6.43 8.04 -8.09
CA ASP A 102 6.22 6.81 -7.30
C ASP A 102 6.56 6.96 -5.81
N ARG A 103 6.48 8.18 -5.27
CA ARG A 103 6.67 8.41 -3.84
C ARG A 103 5.34 8.30 -3.12
N TYR A 104 5.34 7.55 -2.03
CA TYR A 104 4.16 7.29 -1.22
C TYR A 104 4.11 8.18 0.02
N TYR A 105 2.93 8.67 0.33
CA TYR A 105 2.64 9.52 1.48
C TYR A 105 1.41 8.95 2.22
N THR A 106 1.49 8.92 3.55
CA THR A 106 0.36 8.53 4.39
C THR A 106 -0.29 9.78 4.98
N TYR A 107 -1.57 9.98 4.67
CA TYR A 107 -2.40 11.09 5.15
C TYR A 107 -3.38 10.55 6.19
N ARG A 108 -3.29 11.04 7.43
CA ARG A 108 -4.27 10.71 8.48
C ARG A 108 -5.54 11.55 8.27
N LEU A 109 -6.67 10.89 8.05
CA LEU A 109 -7.96 11.51 7.76
C LEU A 109 -8.73 11.86 9.03
N GLY A 110 -8.74 10.96 10.02
CA GLY A 110 -9.41 11.20 11.30
C GLY A 110 -9.69 9.93 12.10
N PRO A 111 -10.20 10.07 13.33
CA PRO A 111 -10.54 8.92 14.19
C PRO A 111 -11.90 8.31 13.83
N LEU A 112 -12.07 7.01 14.12
CA LEU A 112 -13.34 6.25 13.98
C LEU A 112 -14.33 6.51 15.11
N GLY A 113 -14.12 7.56 15.91
CA GLY A 113 -15.00 7.94 16.99
C GLY A 113 -14.61 9.29 17.56
N THR A 114 -15.59 10.00 18.10
CA THR A 114 -15.37 11.29 18.75
C THR A 114 -16.09 11.31 20.09
N ARG A 115 -15.62 12.18 20.98
CA ARG A 115 -16.28 12.44 22.25
C ARG A 115 -16.97 13.80 22.18
N ASP A 116 -18.11 13.93 22.86
CA ASP A 116 -18.76 15.22 23.04
C ASP A 116 -17.93 16.13 23.98
N PHE A 117 -18.38 17.37 24.17
CA PHE A 117 -17.71 18.34 25.04
C PHE A 117 -17.67 17.93 26.53
N LEU A 118 -18.50 16.97 26.94
CA LEU A 118 -18.53 16.40 28.28
C LEU A 118 -17.66 15.13 28.41
N GLY A 119 -17.07 14.66 27.30
CA GLY A 119 -16.25 13.46 27.25
C GLY A 119 -17.02 12.16 26.99
N ASN A 120 -18.33 12.22 26.74
CA ASN A 120 -19.11 11.02 26.40
C ASN A 120 -18.81 10.58 24.97
N LEU A 121 -18.70 9.27 24.75
CA LEU A 121 -18.50 8.71 23.42
C LEU A 121 -19.76 8.94 22.56
N ASN A 122 -19.57 9.58 21.40
CA ASN A 122 -20.66 9.80 20.45
C ASN A 122 -21.15 8.47 19.89
N LYS A 123 -22.45 8.38 19.60
CA LYS A 123 -23.03 7.20 18.93
C LYS A 123 -22.48 7.07 17.50
N PRO A 124 -22.43 5.84 16.95
CA PRO A 124 -22.06 5.64 15.56
C PRO A 124 -22.96 6.44 14.61
N THR A 125 -22.35 7.22 13.74
CA THR A 125 -23.02 7.99 12.68
C THR A 125 -22.12 8.05 11.46
N MET A 126 -22.70 8.33 10.30
CA MET A 126 -21.91 8.68 9.11
C MET A 126 -21.14 9.97 9.40
N VAL A 127 -19.83 9.94 9.15
CA VAL A 127 -18.91 11.05 9.36
C VAL A 127 -18.01 11.22 8.15
N GLU A 128 -17.75 12.47 7.78
CA GLU A 128 -16.71 12.80 6.81
C GLU A 128 -15.39 13.04 7.56
N LEU A 129 -14.38 12.23 7.25
CA LEU A 129 -13.02 12.34 7.78
C LEU A 129 -12.11 12.78 6.65
N GLY A 130 -11.29 13.81 6.85
CA GLY A 130 -10.45 14.31 5.77
C GLY A 130 -9.31 15.19 6.23
N THR A 131 -8.40 15.45 5.31
CA THR A 131 -7.20 16.23 5.59
C THR A 131 -6.72 17.00 4.36
N THR A 132 -5.98 18.07 4.59
CA THR A 132 -5.37 18.85 3.52
C THR A 132 -4.22 18.08 2.90
N LEU A 133 -4.20 18.00 1.57
CA LEU A 133 -3.05 17.49 0.86
C LEU A 133 -1.93 18.54 0.87
N MET A 134 -0.69 18.08 1.06
CA MET A 134 0.45 18.99 1.04
C MET A 134 0.58 19.60 -0.35
N THR A 135 0.83 20.91 -0.44
CA THR A 135 1.17 21.56 -1.70
C THR A 135 2.41 20.92 -2.30
N ARG A 136 2.35 20.54 -3.58
CA ARG A 136 3.44 19.90 -4.31
C ARG A 136 3.83 20.70 -5.56
N PRO A 137 5.08 20.60 -6.02
CA PRO A 137 5.42 21.08 -7.36
C PRO A 137 4.62 20.30 -8.41
N GLN A 138 4.32 20.94 -9.54
CA GLN A 138 3.56 20.33 -10.63
C GLN A 138 4.19 19.01 -11.14
N SER A 139 5.51 18.85 -11.01
CA SER A 139 6.22 17.61 -11.38
C SER A 139 5.87 16.39 -10.52
N ALA A 140 5.22 16.59 -9.38
CA ALA A 140 4.74 15.51 -8.52
C ALA A 140 3.27 15.15 -8.80
N GLU A 141 2.59 15.87 -9.70
CA GLU A 141 1.23 15.53 -10.13
C GLU A 141 1.23 14.63 -11.39
N PRO A 142 0.18 13.81 -11.60
CA PRO A 142 -0.99 13.66 -10.74
C PRO A 142 -0.70 12.84 -9.47
N LEU A 143 -1.53 13.04 -8.45
CA LEU A 143 -1.54 12.17 -7.28
C LEU A 143 -2.49 11.00 -7.53
N SER A 144 -2.26 9.86 -6.90
CA SER A 144 -3.16 8.71 -6.94
C SER A 144 -3.46 8.22 -5.53
N LEU A 145 -4.73 8.06 -5.17
CA LEU A 145 -5.13 7.35 -3.96
C LEU A 145 -4.89 5.86 -4.18
N VAL A 146 -4.05 5.25 -3.36
CA VAL A 146 -3.68 3.83 -3.49
C VAL A 146 -4.47 2.97 -2.54
N SER A 147 -4.53 3.34 -1.26
CA SER A 147 -5.21 2.55 -0.23
C SER A 147 -5.86 3.40 0.85
N LEU A 148 -6.86 2.81 1.50
CA LEU A 148 -7.39 3.28 2.78
C LEU A 148 -6.95 2.29 3.87
N GLY A 149 -6.52 2.81 5.00
CA GLY A 149 -5.97 2.03 6.10
C GLY A 149 -6.54 2.45 7.45
N ILE A 150 -6.68 1.47 8.34
CA ILE A 150 -7.18 1.56 9.71
C ILE A 150 -6.05 1.13 10.64
N HIS A 151 -5.69 2.00 11.58
CA HIS A 151 -4.60 1.76 12.51
C HIS A 151 -4.88 2.39 13.86
N ALA A 152 -4.31 1.83 14.92
CA ALA A 152 -4.42 2.39 16.26
C ALA A 152 -3.33 3.44 16.52
N VAL A 153 -3.55 4.35 17.48
CA VAL A 153 -2.53 5.31 17.90
C VAL A 153 -1.34 4.64 18.59
N PRO A 154 -0.10 5.15 18.40
CA PRO A 154 1.07 4.66 19.14
C PRO A 154 0.85 4.87 20.65
N GLY A 155 0.66 3.78 21.40
CA GLY A 155 0.38 3.80 22.84
C GLY A 155 -0.73 2.85 23.28
N ARG A 156 -1.57 2.38 22.34
CA ARG A 156 -2.45 1.23 22.60
C ARG A 156 -1.65 -0.07 22.64
N GLU A 157 -2.16 -1.05 23.37
CA GLU A 157 -1.59 -2.39 23.37
C GLU A 157 -1.90 -3.13 22.06
N ARG A 158 -3.11 -2.95 21.52
CA ARG A 158 -3.61 -3.66 20.33
C ARG A 158 -4.58 -2.80 19.52
N LEU A 159 -4.74 -3.14 18.25
CA LEU A 159 -5.88 -2.72 17.45
C LEU A 159 -7.06 -3.63 17.80
N PRO A 160 -8.21 -3.12 18.28
CA PRO A 160 -9.40 -3.94 18.48
C PRO A 160 -9.99 -4.37 17.13
N ARG A 161 -10.69 -5.52 17.11
CA ARG A 161 -11.52 -5.90 15.97
C ARG A 161 -12.60 -4.83 15.72
N GLY A 162 -13.00 -4.65 14.48
CA GLY A 162 -14.04 -3.67 14.15
C GLY A 162 -14.54 -3.80 12.72
N SER A 163 -15.48 -2.93 12.37
CA SER A 163 -15.93 -2.77 10.99
C SER A 163 -16.34 -1.33 10.70
N VAL A 164 -16.28 -0.96 9.43
CA VAL A 164 -16.72 0.34 8.89
C VAL A 164 -17.55 0.12 7.63
N SER A 165 -18.63 0.87 7.51
CA SER A 165 -19.35 1.07 6.25
C SER A 165 -18.80 2.34 5.60
N ILE A 166 -18.25 2.24 4.39
CA ILE A 166 -17.63 3.34 3.65
C ILE A 166 -18.56 3.73 2.50
N ASP A 167 -18.87 5.01 2.42
CA ASP A 167 -19.82 5.56 1.45
C ASP A 167 -19.10 6.18 0.25
N GLN A 168 -18.11 7.03 0.49
CA GLN A 168 -17.43 7.70 -0.61
C GLN A 168 -16.04 8.17 -0.22
N VAL A 169 -15.20 8.32 -1.23
CA VAL A 169 -13.98 9.11 -1.19
C VAL A 169 -14.16 10.31 -2.09
N ALA A 170 -13.86 11.50 -1.58
CA ALA A 170 -13.96 12.74 -2.33
C ALA A 170 -12.68 13.58 -2.21
N THR A 171 -12.48 14.47 -3.17
CA THR A 171 -11.46 15.51 -3.11
C THR A 171 -12.06 16.89 -3.33
N LEU A 172 -11.39 17.90 -2.77
CA LEU A 172 -11.69 19.30 -3.03
C LEU A 172 -10.52 19.94 -3.77
N THR A 173 -10.82 20.57 -4.90
CA THR A 173 -9.88 21.40 -5.64
C THR A 173 -10.21 22.87 -5.40
N MET A 174 -9.24 23.63 -4.91
CA MET A 174 -9.40 25.07 -4.75
C MET A 174 -8.93 25.77 -6.02
N ARG A 175 -9.81 26.55 -6.65
CA ARG A 175 -9.39 27.33 -7.82
C ARG A 175 -8.49 28.49 -7.38
N LEU A 176 -7.34 28.60 -8.05
CA LEU A 176 -6.41 29.72 -7.88
C LEU A 176 -6.56 30.70 -9.05
N VAL A 177 -6.65 31.99 -8.77
CA VAL A 177 -6.52 33.09 -9.75
C VAL A 177 -5.42 34.02 -9.26
N ASP A 178 -4.42 34.28 -10.11
CA ASP A 178 -3.23 35.08 -9.79
C ASP A 178 -2.51 34.64 -8.49
N GLY A 179 -2.44 33.32 -8.25
CA GLY A 179 -1.80 32.73 -7.08
C GLY A 179 -2.59 32.88 -5.77
N ARG A 180 -3.85 33.32 -5.83
CA ARG A 180 -4.76 33.41 -4.67
C ARG A 180 -5.96 32.48 -4.84
N ALA A 181 -6.35 31.81 -3.76
CA ALA A 181 -7.59 31.04 -3.71
C ALA A 181 -8.79 31.94 -3.96
N THR A 182 -9.62 31.60 -4.95
CA THR A 182 -10.82 32.38 -5.29
C THR A 182 -12.00 32.10 -4.37
N GLY A 183 -11.89 31.11 -3.48
CA GLY A 183 -12.99 30.62 -2.66
C GLY A 183 -13.91 29.65 -3.39
N ASP A 184 -13.79 29.52 -4.71
CA ASP A 184 -14.46 28.47 -5.48
C ASP A 184 -13.79 27.13 -5.18
N VAL A 185 -14.57 26.23 -4.58
CA VAL A 185 -14.17 24.87 -4.28
C VAL A 185 -14.95 23.94 -5.19
N ASP A 186 -14.23 23.13 -5.97
CA ASP A 186 -14.82 22.08 -6.78
C ASP A 186 -14.65 20.75 -6.05
N THR A 187 -15.76 20.03 -5.85
CA THR A 187 -15.77 18.72 -5.19
C THR A 187 -15.87 17.64 -6.24
N ALA A 188 -14.91 16.73 -6.27
CA ALA A 188 -14.95 15.55 -7.12
C ALA A 188 -15.06 14.29 -6.26
N VAL A 189 -16.11 13.50 -6.50
CA VAL A 189 -16.22 12.14 -5.95
C VAL A 189 -15.27 11.24 -6.74
N LEU A 190 -14.35 10.59 -6.04
CA LEU A 190 -13.35 9.69 -6.62
C LEU A 190 -13.84 8.25 -6.65
N GLU A 191 -14.56 7.86 -5.60
CA GLU A 191 -15.11 6.52 -5.39
C GLU A 191 -16.40 6.68 -4.61
N ASN A 192 -17.46 6.01 -5.04
CA ASN A 192 -18.77 6.00 -4.39
C ASN A 192 -19.18 4.62 -3.86
N PHE A 193 -18.29 3.62 -4.00
CA PHE A 193 -18.48 2.25 -3.53
C PHE A 193 -19.80 1.62 -3.99
N ASP A 194 -20.23 1.93 -5.22
CA ASP A 194 -21.30 1.19 -5.90
C ASP A 194 -20.92 -0.29 -6.10
N SER A 195 -19.61 -0.58 -6.12
CA SER A 195 -19.05 -1.93 -6.06
C SER A 195 -17.63 -1.92 -5.50
N THR A 196 -17.29 -2.95 -4.76
CA THR A 196 -15.95 -3.25 -4.23
C THR A 196 -15.09 -4.04 -5.23
N GLY A 197 -15.56 -4.32 -6.45
CA GLY A 197 -14.86 -5.18 -7.42
C GLY A 197 -13.51 -4.68 -7.94
N GLN A 198 -13.09 -3.45 -7.62
CA GLN A 198 -11.75 -2.92 -7.89
C GLN A 198 -10.90 -2.75 -6.62
N TRP A 199 -11.45 -3.13 -5.47
CA TRP A 199 -10.81 -3.04 -4.17
C TRP A 199 -10.46 -4.43 -3.66
N GLU A 200 -9.30 -4.52 -3.03
CA GLU A 200 -8.78 -5.75 -2.43
C GLU A 200 -8.34 -5.49 -0.99
N ILE A 201 -8.24 -6.54 -0.19
CA ILE A 201 -7.71 -6.43 1.18
C ILE A 201 -6.24 -6.03 1.13
N LEU A 202 -5.86 -5.09 2.00
CA LEU A 202 -4.47 -4.69 2.18
C LEU A 202 -3.72 -5.73 3.02
N HIS A 203 -3.07 -6.68 2.37
CA HIS A 203 -2.29 -7.74 3.03
C HIS A 203 -0.92 -7.24 3.51
N VAL A 204 -0.88 -6.55 4.65
CA VAL A 204 0.38 -6.11 5.30
C VAL A 204 0.76 -6.90 6.56
N SER A 205 -0.10 -7.83 7.00
CA SER A 205 0.18 -8.80 8.06
C SER A 205 -0.43 -10.17 7.72
N PRO A 206 0.01 -11.28 8.34
CA PRO A 206 -0.62 -12.58 8.16
C PRO A 206 -2.07 -12.60 8.65
N VAL A 207 -2.39 -11.79 9.67
CA VAL A 207 -3.72 -11.72 10.27
C VAL A 207 -4.71 -11.00 9.34
N ALA A 208 -4.24 -10.13 8.44
CA ALA A 208 -5.06 -9.48 7.43
C ALA A 208 -5.77 -10.48 6.48
N GLN A 209 -5.37 -11.75 6.42
CA GLN A 209 -6.13 -12.81 5.72
C GLN A 209 -7.54 -13.03 6.30
N SER A 210 -7.78 -12.59 7.53
CA SER A 210 -9.09 -12.69 8.20
C SER A 210 -9.96 -11.45 8.05
N ASP A 211 -9.46 -10.42 7.35
CA ASP A 211 -10.25 -9.23 7.03
C ASP A 211 -11.23 -9.57 5.90
N ASP A 212 -12.36 -8.86 5.86
CA ASP A 212 -13.43 -9.07 4.89
C ASP A 212 -13.86 -7.74 4.27
N LEU A 213 -14.11 -7.77 2.96
CA LEU A 213 -14.59 -6.64 2.16
C LEU A 213 -15.71 -7.14 1.25
N HIS A 214 -16.88 -6.51 1.33
CA HIS A 214 -17.99 -6.80 0.43
C HIS A 214 -18.87 -5.58 0.16
N ASP A 215 -19.69 -5.71 -0.87
CA ASP A 215 -20.73 -4.72 -1.20
C ASP A 215 -21.80 -4.71 -0.11
N GLY A 216 -22.11 -3.52 0.39
CA GLY A 216 -23.13 -3.24 1.38
C GLY A 216 -24.14 -2.21 0.90
N SER A 217 -25.21 -2.04 1.69
CA SER A 217 -26.22 -1.01 1.47
C SER A 217 -26.96 -0.70 2.77
N ASP A 218 -27.49 0.51 2.88
CA ASP A 218 -28.45 0.92 3.92
C ASP A 218 -29.59 1.73 3.29
N VAL A 219 -30.63 2.05 4.06
CA VAL A 219 -31.83 2.78 3.62
C VAL A 219 -31.49 4.12 2.95
N GLU A 220 -30.43 4.78 3.41
CA GLU A 220 -30.01 6.09 2.89
C GLU A 220 -28.99 5.97 1.73
N ASN A 221 -28.18 4.91 1.71
CA ASN A 221 -27.06 4.75 0.77
C ASN A 221 -27.12 3.37 0.09
N PRO A 222 -27.49 3.31 -1.20
CA PRO A 222 -27.66 2.05 -1.91
C PRO A 222 -26.34 1.36 -2.32
N GLY A 223 -25.20 2.06 -2.25
CA GLY A 223 -23.86 1.54 -2.49
C GLY A 223 -22.94 1.92 -1.33
N LEU A 224 -22.43 0.91 -0.62
CA LEU A 224 -21.46 1.05 0.46
C LEU A 224 -20.42 -0.06 0.31
N ALA A 225 -19.20 0.18 0.78
CA ALA A 225 -18.26 -0.89 1.07
C ALA A 225 -18.30 -1.22 2.56
N GLU A 226 -18.54 -2.48 2.89
CA GLU A 226 -18.42 -2.98 4.26
C GLU A 226 -17.06 -3.61 4.43
N PHE A 227 -16.23 -3.01 5.28
CA PHE A 227 -14.91 -3.52 5.60
C PHE A 227 -14.84 -3.92 7.07
N SER A 228 -14.35 -5.12 7.36
CA SER A 228 -14.15 -5.61 8.72
C SER A 228 -12.77 -6.20 8.91
N TRP A 229 -12.24 -6.05 10.13
CA TRP A 229 -10.90 -6.51 10.49
C TRP A 229 -10.91 -7.17 11.87
N THR A 230 -9.94 -8.05 12.09
CA THR A 230 -9.75 -8.72 13.39
C THR A 230 -8.78 -7.96 14.29
N SER A 231 -8.62 -8.41 15.54
CA SER A 231 -7.73 -7.71 16.48
C SER A 231 -6.27 -8.08 16.25
N ASP A 232 -5.43 -7.09 16.02
CA ASP A 232 -3.99 -7.26 15.73
C ASP A 232 -3.10 -6.36 16.60
N ASP A 233 -1.78 -6.38 16.38
CA ASP A 233 -0.80 -5.48 16.99
C ASP A 233 -1.07 -4.02 16.60
N VAL A 234 -0.81 -3.09 17.53
CA VAL A 234 -1.00 -1.64 17.34
C VAL A 234 -0.24 -1.06 16.14
N ARG A 235 0.84 -1.71 15.69
CA ARG A 235 1.69 -1.27 14.57
C ARG A 235 1.16 -1.72 13.22
N VAL A 236 0.21 -2.65 13.18
CA VAL A 236 -0.35 -3.17 11.94
C VAL A 236 -1.45 -2.23 11.45
N THR A 237 -1.46 -2.00 10.14
CA THR A 237 -2.56 -1.30 9.46
C THR A 237 -3.41 -2.33 8.74
N HIS A 238 -4.70 -2.36 9.00
CA HIS A 238 -5.66 -3.12 8.19
C HIS A 238 -6.24 -2.20 7.14
N GLY A 239 -6.77 -2.70 6.02
CA GLY A 239 -7.36 -1.79 5.05
C GLY A 239 -7.68 -2.42 3.72
N ILE A 240 -7.91 -1.54 2.76
CA ILE A 240 -8.27 -1.87 1.39
C ILE A 240 -7.42 -1.09 0.40
N VAL A 241 -7.11 -1.71 -0.74
CA VAL A 241 -6.24 -1.17 -1.78
C VAL A 241 -6.93 -1.26 -3.14
N HIS A 242 -6.77 -0.23 -3.98
CA HIS A 242 -7.47 -0.14 -5.25
C HIS A 242 -6.60 -0.59 -6.43
N GLY A 243 -7.14 -1.45 -7.29
CA GLY A 243 -6.60 -1.75 -8.62
C GLY A 243 -5.26 -2.50 -8.61
N LEU A 244 -4.94 -3.23 -7.55
CA LEU A 244 -3.74 -4.08 -7.54
C LEU A 244 -3.93 -5.40 -8.30
N GLN A 245 -5.15 -5.83 -8.64
CA GLN A 245 -5.56 -6.92 -9.56
C GLN A 245 -4.80 -8.27 -9.45
N THR A 246 -3.87 -8.38 -8.52
CA THR A 246 -2.91 -9.44 -8.32
C THR A 246 -2.62 -9.43 -6.82
N PRO A 247 -3.16 -10.40 -6.08
CA PRO A 247 -2.97 -10.46 -4.62
C PRO A 247 -1.52 -10.76 -4.24
N SER A 248 -0.71 -11.21 -5.20
CA SER A 248 0.66 -11.69 -5.00
C SER A 248 1.62 -10.95 -5.93
N LEU A 249 2.69 -10.40 -5.34
CA LEU A 249 3.77 -9.76 -6.08
C LEU A 249 4.63 -10.84 -6.76
N PRO A 250 4.79 -10.83 -8.09
CA PRO A 250 5.71 -11.77 -8.75
C PRO A 250 7.14 -11.50 -8.28
N VAL A 251 7.89 -12.56 -7.99
CA VAL A 251 9.29 -12.48 -7.59
C VAL A 251 10.16 -13.54 -8.27
N LEU A 252 11.45 -13.22 -8.40
CA LEU A 252 12.48 -14.18 -8.76
C LEU A 252 13.05 -14.82 -7.49
N ALA A 253 13.13 -16.15 -7.45
CA ALA A 253 13.74 -16.89 -6.35
C ALA A 253 15.06 -17.52 -6.76
N SER A 254 16.02 -17.63 -5.83
CA SER A 254 17.21 -18.41 -6.11
C SER A 254 16.90 -19.91 -6.03
N GLN A 255 17.57 -20.72 -6.86
CA GLN A 255 17.42 -22.19 -6.76
C GLN A 255 17.70 -22.69 -5.33
N SER A 256 18.71 -22.13 -4.67
CA SER A 256 19.04 -22.47 -3.28
C SER A 256 17.96 -22.11 -2.26
N PHE A 257 17.15 -21.08 -2.53
CA PHE A 257 16.01 -20.70 -1.69
C PHE A 257 14.87 -21.69 -1.86
N LEU A 258 14.58 -22.10 -3.10
CA LEU A 258 13.56 -23.10 -3.39
C LEU A 258 13.88 -24.44 -2.73
N ASP A 259 15.13 -24.89 -2.88
CA ASP A 259 15.60 -26.16 -2.33
C ASP A 259 15.60 -26.16 -0.79
N SER A 260 15.97 -25.04 -0.15
CA SER A 260 16.08 -24.98 1.31
C SER A 260 14.75 -24.85 2.03
N LEU A 261 13.79 -24.14 1.42
CA LEU A 261 12.46 -23.92 2.01
C LEU A 261 11.40 -24.87 1.47
N GLY A 262 11.72 -25.67 0.45
CA GLY A 262 10.83 -26.68 -0.13
C GLY A 262 9.73 -26.09 -1.00
N TYR A 263 9.97 -24.96 -1.64
CA TYR A 263 9.05 -24.32 -2.59
C TYR A 263 9.38 -24.67 -4.04
N ALA A 264 8.39 -24.56 -4.92
CA ALA A 264 8.51 -24.68 -6.36
C ALA A 264 8.08 -23.38 -7.07
N SER A 265 8.43 -23.25 -8.35
CA SER A 265 7.90 -22.16 -9.19
C SER A 265 6.38 -22.27 -9.29
N GLY A 266 5.70 -21.13 -9.17
CA GLY A 266 4.26 -20.99 -9.09
C GLY A 266 3.70 -21.02 -7.66
N ASP A 267 4.49 -21.44 -6.67
CA ASP A 267 4.05 -21.38 -5.27
C ASP A 267 3.93 -19.93 -4.81
N GLU A 268 3.03 -19.71 -3.86
CA GLU A 268 2.87 -18.45 -3.16
C GLU A 268 3.28 -18.59 -1.71
N LEU A 269 3.91 -17.54 -1.17
CA LEU A 269 4.24 -17.45 0.23
C LEU A 269 4.10 -16.02 0.74
N LEU A 270 3.88 -15.90 2.04
CA LEU A 270 3.86 -14.61 2.72
C LEU A 270 5.28 -14.28 3.22
N VAL A 271 5.89 -13.23 2.67
CA VAL A 271 7.22 -12.78 3.06
C VAL A 271 7.11 -11.62 4.04
N SER A 272 7.68 -11.76 5.24
CA SER A 272 7.81 -10.65 6.19
C SER A 272 9.13 -9.90 5.99
N LEU A 273 9.05 -8.60 5.73
CA LEU A 273 10.15 -7.66 5.50
C LEU A 273 10.01 -6.46 6.42
N SER A 274 10.98 -6.25 7.30
CA SER A 274 11.02 -5.07 8.19
C SER A 274 9.70 -4.84 8.96
N GLY A 275 9.05 -5.93 9.38
CA GLY A 275 7.79 -5.91 10.14
C GLY A 275 6.51 -5.79 9.30
N HIS A 276 6.60 -5.80 7.96
CA HIS A 276 5.46 -5.83 7.06
C HIS A 276 5.44 -7.15 6.29
N SER A 277 4.28 -7.71 6.06
CA SER A 277 4.13 -8.90 5.22
C SER A 277 3.74 -8.51 3.79
N VAL A 278 4.25 -9.23 2.81
CA VAL A 278 3.91 -9.10 1.39
C VAL A 278 3.68 -10.50 0.84
N GLN A 279 2.52 -10.72 0.24
CA GLN A 279 2.25 -11.97 -0.47
C GLN A 279 3.03 -11.95 -1.78
N VAL A 280 3.81 -13.00 -2.05
CA VAL A 280 4.61 -13.11 -3.28
C VAL A 280 4.33 -14.42 -3.99
N ARG A 281 4.48 -14.41 -5.32
CA ARG A 281 4.41 -15.60 -6.18
C ARG A 281 5.75 -15.84 -6.86
N LEU A 282 6.23 -17.07 -6.82
CA LEU A 282 7.53 -17.48 -7.31
C LEU A 282 7.50 -17.73 -8.82
N ASP A 283 7.65 -16.67 -9.63
CA ASP A 283 7.40 -16.75 -11.08
C ASP A 283 8.58 -17.33 -11.86
N ASP A 284 9.82 -17.03 -11.45
CA ASP A 284 10.99 -17.58 -12.13
C ASP A 284 12.19 -17.75 -11.17
N VAL A 285 13.23 -18.43 -11.67
CA VAL A 285 14.38 -18.88 -10.91
C VAL A 285 15.66 -18.23 -11.41
N VAL A 286 16.45 -17.71 -10.48
CA VAL A 286 17.82 -17.26 -10.72
C VAL A 286 18.81 -18.21 -10.07
N GLU A 287 19.94 -18.40 -10.72
CA GLU A 287 21.08 -19.18 -10.25
C GLU A 287 22.24 -18.25 -9.87
N PHE A 288 23.01 -18.62 -8.85
CA PHE A 288 24.27 -17.94 -8.49
C PHE A 288 24.17 -16.43 -8.18
N PHE A 289 22.98 -15.88 -7.90
CA PHE A 289 22.82 -14.48 -7.55
C PHE A 289 23.49 -14.16 -6.20
N PRO A 290 24.54 -13.32 -6.15
CA PRO A 290 25.30 -13.09 -4.93
C PRO A 290 24.48 -12.24 -3.96
N THR A 291 23.90 -12.88 -2.94
CA THR A 291 23.23 -12.20 -1.83
C THR A 291 24.20 -11.81 -0.71
N MET A 292 25.53 -11.91 -0.92
CA MET A 292 26.57 -11.55 0.05
C MET A 292 26.68 -10.03 0.24
N ASN A 293 26.93 -9.59 1.48
CA ASN A 293 27.26 -8.21 1.78
C ASN A 293 28.79 -8.08 1.83
N PRO A 294 29.43 -7.38 0.86
CA PRO A 294 30.88 -7.25 0.87
C PRO A 294 31.41 -6.51 2.12
N ASP A 295 30.56 -5.77 2.83
CA ASP A 295 30.95 -4.97 4.00
C ASP A 295 30.70 -5.65 5.36
N ARG A 296 30.15 -6.88 5.39
CA ARG A 296 29.84 -7.57 6.66
C ARG A 296 30.60 -8.86 6.91
N ASP A 297 31.24 -9.43 5.90
CA ASP A 297 31.95 -10.70 6.03
C ASP A 297 33.45 -10.56 5.69
N ASN A 298 34.16 -9.76 6.50
CA ASN A 298 35.60 -9.84 6.73
C ASN A 298 35.90 -9.85 8.23
#